data_AF-A0A920G5H3-F1
#
_entry.id   AF-A0A920G5H3-F1
#
_cell.length_a   1.000
_cell.length_b   1.000
_cell.length_c   1.000
_cell.angle_alpha   90.00
_cell.angle_beta   90.00
_cell.angle_gamma   90.00
#
_symmetry.space_group_name_H-M   'P 1'
#
loop_
_entity.id
_entity.type
_entity.pdbx_description
1 polymer ?
#
loop_
_entity_poly.entity_id
_entity_poly.type
_entity_poly.pdbx_seq_one_letter_code
_entity_poly.pdbx_strand_id
1 'polypeptide(L)' 'MDSLEFEEWLQFIFLPTIYDVLDSGSALPERCAIAPMAEETVGKRALPTEPLISTLRELDQLITESD' A
#
# COMPACT_ATOMS: atom_id res chain seq x y z
N MET A 1 12.96 13.37 15.07
CA MET A 1 12.06 12.24 15.38
C MET A 1 10.78 12.59 14.66
N ASP A 2 10.66 12.20 13.39
CA ASP A 2 9.47 12.45 12.56
C ASP A 2 9.47 11.42 11.42
N SER A 3 9.17 10.17 11.76
CA SER A 3 8.91 9.13 10.76
C SER A 3 7.64 8.42 11.19
N LEU A 4 6.66 8.37 10.30
CA LEU A 4 5.46 7.57 10.50
C LEU A 4 5.83 6.08 10.50
N GLU A 5 5.19 5.30 11.36
CA GLU A 5 5.21 3.85 11.23
C GLU A 5 4.53 3.43 9.93
N PHE A 6 4.84 2.24 9.43
CA PHE A 6 4.32 1.76 8.15
C PHE A 6 2.79 1.82 8.08
N GLU A 7 2.10 1.42 9.14
CA GLU A 7 0.63 1.41 9.17
C GLU A 7 0.03 2.82 9.20
N GLU A 8 0.72 3.78 9.79
CA GLU A 8 0.29 5.18 9.83
C GLU A 8 0.50 5.81 8.46
N TRP A 9 1.65 5.58 7.84
CA TRP A 9 1.92 6.02 6.47
C TRP A 9 0.91 5.40 5.49
N LEU A 10 0.60 4.12 5.64
CA LEU A 10 -0.37 3.41 4.79
C LEU A 10 -1.75 4.06 4.88
N GLN A 11 -2.23 4.34 6.10
CA GLN A 11 -3.56 4.89 6.33
C GLN A 11 -3.69 6.39 5.99
N PHE A 12 -2.68 7.19 6.32
CA PHE A 12 -2.80 8.65 6.26
C PHE A 12 -2.15 9.28 5.03
N ILE A 13 -1.25 8.56 4.36
CA ILE A 13 -0.55 9.10 3.18
C ILE A 13 -0.92 8.28 1.95
N PHE A 14 -0.67 6.97 1.97
CA PHE A 14 -0.82 6.15 0.77
C PHE A 14 -2.28 6.04 0.31
N LEU A 15 -3.18 5.56 1.17
CA LEU A 15 -4.59 5.38 0.79
C LEU A 15 -5.24 6.69 0.32
N PRO A 16 -5.11 7.84 1.03
CA PRO A 16 -5.62 9.12 0.54
C PRO A 16 -5.03 9.51 -0.82
N THR A 17 -3.73 9.31 -1.04
CA THR A 17 -3.09 9.61 -2.33
C THR A 17 -3.70 8.80 -3.48
N ILE A 18 -3.94 7.51 -3.28
CA ILE A 18 -4.59 6.67 -4.30
C ILE A 18 -6.02 7.11 -4.55
N TYR A 19 -6.78 7.46 -3.51
CA TYR A 19 -8.14 7.99 -3.68
C TYR A 19 -8.14 9.29 -4.49
N ASP A 20 -7.21 10.21 -4.24
CA ASP A 20 -7.10 11.45 -5.00
C ASP A 20 -6.75 11.20 -6.49
N VAL A 21 -5.89 10.21 -6.77
CA VAL A 21 -5.58 9.81 -8.16
C VAL A 21 -6.81 9.29 -8.87
N LEU A 22 -7.60 8.44 -8.21
CA LEU A 22 -8.85 7.89 -8.74
C LEU A 22 -9.90 8.98 -8.95
N ASP A 23 -10.09 9.85 -7.97
CA ASP A 23 -11.08 10.94 -8.03
C ASP A 23 -10.74 11.98 -9.10
N SER A 24 -9.45 12.23 -9.33
CA SER A 24 -9.00 13.14 -10.39
C SER A 24 -9.03 12.51 -11.79
N GLY A 25 -9.28 11.20 -11.91
CA GLY A 25 -9.20 10.48 -13.18
C GLY A 25 -7.78 10.47 -13.78
N SER A 26 -6.77 10.65 -12.95
CA SER A 26 -5.37 10.63 -13.37
C SER A 26 -4.93 9.20 -13.70
N ALA A 27 -3.88 9.06 -14.50
CA ALA A 27 -3.28 7.75 -14.73
C ALA A 27 -2.77 7.16 -13.41
N LEU A 28 -3.08 5.87 -13.18
CA LEU A 28 -2.54 5.14 -12.05
C LEU A 28 -1.01 5.05 -12.14
N PRO A 29 -0.30 4.91 -11.00
CA PRO A 29 1.14 4.70 -11.00
C PRO A 29 1.53 3.46 -11.81
N GLU A 30 2.53 3.58 -12.68
CA GLU A 30 3.11 2.45 -13.44
C GLU A 30 3.73 1.36 -12.55
N ARG A 31 3.90 1.63 -11.26
CA ARG A 31 4.57 0.77 -10.29
C ARG A 31 4.02 1.03 -8.90
N CYS A 32 3.58 -0.04 -8.24
CA CYS A 32 3.13 -0.08 -6.86
C CYS A 32 3.75 -1.33 -6.21
N ALA A 33 4.36 -1.16 -5.04
CA ALA A 33 5.10 -2.23 -4.35
C ALA A 33 4.99 -2.07 -2.83
N ILE A 34 3.77 -2.06 -2.32
CA ILE A 34 3.50 -1.90 -0.89
C ILE A 34 3.55 -3.22 -0.14
N ALA A 35 3.15 -4.33 -0.75
CA ALA A 35 3.24 -5.63 -0.10
C ALA A 35 4.68 -5.99 0.34
N PRO A 36 5.73 -5.81 -0.48
CA PRO A 36 7.11 -6.02 -0.03
C PRO A 36 7.50 -5.15 1.17
N MET A 37 6.99 -3.91 1.23
CA MET A 37 7.23 -3.03 2.38
C MET A 37 6.52 -3.52 3.63
N ALA A 38 5.29 -4.05 3.49
CA ALA A 38 4.54 -4.64 4.60
C ALA A 38 5.23 -5.92 5.14
N GLU A 39 5.75 -6.76 4.24
CA GLU A 39 6.52 -7.96 4.61
C GLU A 39 7.75 -7.61 5.46
N GLU A 40 8.48 -6.56 5.08
CA GLU A 40 9.68 -6.12 5.77
C GLU A 40 9.42 -5.40 7.11
N THR A 41 8.21 -4.90 7.32
CA THR A 41 7.83 -4.10 8.51
C THR A 41 6.91 -4.88 9.44
N VAL A 42 5.64 -5.01 9.08
CA VAL A 42 4.61 -5.66 9.90
C VAL A 42 4.71 -7.19 9.83
N GLY A 43 5.21 -7.75 8.73
CA GLY A 43 5.41 -9.19 8.55
C GLY A 43 6.40 -9.82 9.53
N LYS A 44 7.24 -9.01 10.18
CA LYS A 44 8.17 -9.46 11.23
C LYS A 44 7.55 -9.49 12.63
N ARG A 45 6.30 -9.06 12.79
CA ARG A 45 5.61 -9.03 14.09
C ARG A 45 4.99 -10.39 14.39
N ALA A 46 4.86 -10.73 15.67
CA ALA A 46 4.18 -11.95 16.12
C ALA A 46 2.64 -11.79 16.10
N LEU A 47 2.12 -11.35 14.95
CA LEU A 47 0.70 -11.09 14.70
C LEU A 47 0.28 -11.79 13.39
N PRO A 48 -1.00 -12.14 13.22
CA PRO A 48 -1.48 -12.71 11.96
C PRO A 48 -1.59 -11.62 10.89
N THR A 49 -0.47 -11.31 10.23
CA THR A 49 -0.38 -10.25 9.20
C THR A 49 -0.61 -10.75 7.78
N GLU A 50 -0.64 -12.06 7.56
CA GLU A 50 -0.81 -12.64 6.21
C GLU A 50 -2.05 -12.11 5.47
N PRO A 51 -3.24 -11.96 6.11
CA PRO A 51 -4.40 -11.42 5.41
C PRO A 51 -4.17 -9.98 4.91
N LEU A 52 -3.54 -9.14 5.73
CA LEU A 52 -3.19 -7.77 5.35
C LEU A 52 -2.22 -7.76 4.17
N ILE A 53 -1.15 -8.54 4.26
CA ILE A 53 -0.13 -8.61 3.21
C ILE A 53 -0.75 -9.14 1.90
N SER A 54 -1.64 -10.14 1.96
CA SER A 54 -2.36 -10.64 0.80
C SER A 54 -3.21 -9.55 0.14
N THR A 55 -3.97 -8.79 0.92
CA THR A 55 -4.75 -7.66 0.40
C THR A 55 -3.86 -6.59 -0.24
N LEU A 56 -2.69 -6.31 0.32
CA LEU A 56 -1.74 -5.37 -0.26
C LEU A 56 -1.12 -5.87 -1.57
N ARG A 57 -0.91 -7.18 -1.72
CA ARG A 57 -0.43 -7.77 -2.99
C ARG A 57 -1.48 -7.64 -4.09
N GLU A 58 -2.74 -7.87 -3.77
CA GLU A 58 -3.86 -7.66 -4.71
C GLU A 58 -3.95 -6.18 -5.11
N LEU A 59 -3.77 -5.26 -4.16
CA LEU A 59 -3.77 -3.84 -4.43
C LEU A 59 -2.61 -3.41 -5.35
N ASP A 60 -1.40 -3.91 -5.11
CA ASP A 60 -0.24 -3.66 -5.97
C ASP A 60 -0.52 -4.09 -7.42
N GLN A 61 -1.14 -5.26 -7.61
CA GLN A 61 -1.54 -5.76 -8.93
C GLN A 61 -2.60 -4.85 -9.57
N LEU A 62 -3.68 -4.53 -8.86
CA LEU A 62 -4.77 -3.69 -9.38
C LEU A 62 -4.29 -2.28 -9.79
N ILE A 63 -3.32 -1.72 -9.06
CA ILE A 63 -2.78 -0.39 -9.38
C ILE A 63 -1.86 -0.45 -10.61
N THR A 64 -1.13 -1.54 -10.79
CA THR A 64 -0.13 -1.69 -11.87
C THR A 64 -0.68 -2.32 -13.14
N GLU A 65 -1.80 -3.06 -13.06
CA GLU A 65 -2.55 -3.53 -14.21
C GLU A 65 -3.23 -2.34 -14.90
N SER A 66 -2.49 -1.74 -15.84
CA SER A 66 -3.04 -0.78 -16.80
C SER A 66 -3.44 -1.54 -18.08
N ASP A 67 -4.70 -1.43 -18.49
CA ASP A 67 -5.18 -1.81 -19.84
C ASP A 67 -4.54 -0.95 -20.95
#